data_AF-A0A518RIY3-F1
#
_entry.id   AF-A0A518RIY3-F1
#
_cell.length_a   1.000
_cell.length_b   1.000
_cell.length_c   1.000
_cell.angle_alpha   90.00
_cell.angle_beta   90.00
_cell.angle_gamma   90.00
#
_symmetry.space_group_name_H-M   'P 1'
#
loop_
_entity.id
_entity.type
_entity.pdbx_description
1 polymer ?
#
loop_
_entity_poly.entity_id
_entity_poly.type
_entity_poly.pdbx_seq_one_letter_code
_entity_poly.pdbx_strand_id
1 'polypeptide(L)'
;MDEEIERLVVSVRADTQGFARDVAEMRGAIDGPLQAGADRAGRGIETALLRAVRTGKLGFEDLKRMANQMLAEIAADAVRGGLGAIFGSGGLGGLIGGLFGLPGRATGGPVAPGRPYVVGERGPELFVPTASGRVEVPMPGGGRDVRVAITIHAPGGGEAAGALRQSSRQVARAVKAALSGVD
;
A
#
# COMPACT_ATOMS: atom_id res chain seq x y z
N MET A 1 -5.44 36.15 23.61
CA MET A 1 -5.22 35.97 22.16
C MET A 1 -3.75 35.83 21.84
N ASP A 2 -2.85 36.63 22.42
CA ASP A 2 -1.41 36.58 22.10
C ASP A 2 -0.70 35.28 22.56
N GLU A 3 -1.08 34.73 23.71
CA GLU A 3 -0.50 33.47 24.26
C GLU A 3 -0.85 32.19 23.47
N GLU A 4 -1.92 32.22 22.67
CA GLU A 4 -2.29 31.09 21.81
C GLU A 4 -1.49 31.11 20.50
N ILE A 5 -1.29 32.31 19.94
CA ILE A 5 -0.48 32.51 18.74
C ILE A 5 0.97 32.16 19.03
N GLU A 6 1.51 32.55 20.19
CA GLU A 6 2.89 32.25 20.56
C GLU A 6 3.12 30.74 20.73
N ARG A 7 2.17 30.01 21.35
CA ARG A 7 2.22 28.55 21.44
C ARG A 7 2.14 27.87 20.08
N LEU A 8 1.29 28.36 19.18
CA LEU A 8 1.16 27.83 17.81
C LEU A 8 2.43 28.08 16.98
N VAL A 9 3.06 29.24 17.12
CA VAL A 9 4.32 29.57 16.43
C VAL A 9 5.47 28.71 16.96
N VAL A 10 5.52 28.45 18.27
CA VAL A 10 6.52 27.55 18.87
C VAL A 10 6.32 26.10 18.43
N SER A 11 5.08 25.61 18.33
CA SER A 11 4.81 24.25 17.84
C SER A 11 5.17 24.09 16.37
N VAL A 12 4.78 25.04 15.50
CA VAL A 12 5.13 25.00 14.07
C VAL A 12 6.65 25.09 13.86
N ARG A 13 7.36 25.85 14.70
CA ARG A 13 8.83 25.93 14.65
C ARG A 13 9.49 24.62 15.11
N ALA A 14 8.93 23.95 16.11
CA ALA A 14 9.39 22.63 16.53
C ALA A 14 9.15 21.57 15.43
N ASP A 15 7.99 21.59 14.79
CA ASP A 15 7.63 20.66 13.72
C ASP A 15 8.52 20.83 12.48
N THR A 16 8.83 22.08 12.10
CA THR A 16 9.74 22.36 10.98
C THR A 16 11.19 21.97 11.28
N GLN A 17 11.64 22.09 12.54
CA GLN A 17 12.96 21.57 12.94
C GLN A 17 13.01 20.04 12.99
N GLY A 18 11.92 19.38 13.40
CA GLY A 18 11.78 17.93 13.32
C GLY A 18 11.82 17.44 11.87
N PHE A 19 10.97 18.02 11.02
CA PHE A 19 10.92 17.71 9.59
C PHE A 19 12.27 17.92 8.89
N ALA A 20 12.99 19.00 9.19
CA ALA A 20 14.31 19.24 8.60
C ALA A 20 15.34 18.17 9.01
N ARG A 21 15.27 17.64 10.23
CA ARG A 21 16.12 16.53 10.69
C ARG A 21 15.75 15.23 9.99
N ASP A 22 14.46 14.95 9.87
CA ASP A 22 13.95 13.74 9.21
C ASP A 22 14.33 13.71 7.72
N VAL A 23 14.26 14.85 7.04
CA VAL A 23 14.71 14.99 5.64
C VAL A 23 16.22 14.79 5.51
N ALA A 24 17.01 15.30 6.45
CA ALA A 24 18.47 15.10 6.43
C ALA A 24 18.84 13.62 6.66
N GLU A 25 18.11 12.92 7.53
CA GLU A 25 18.28 11.49 7.77
C GLU A 25 17.84 10.65 6.56
N MET A 26 16.69 10.96 5.96
CA MET A 26 16.21 10.31 4.74
C MET A 26 17.22 10.49 3.60
N ARG A 27 17.80 11.69 3.46
CA ARG A 27 18.85 11.97 2.48
C ARG A 27 20.11 11.13 2.75
N GLY A 28 20.58 11.06 3.99
CA GLY A 28 21.75 10.24 4.36
C GLY A 28 21.53 8.74 4.08
N ALA A 29 20.33 8.24 4.33
CA ALA A 29 19.96 6.85 4.06
C ALA A 29 19.90 6.53 2.56
N ILE A 30 19.65 7.52 1.69
CA ILE A 30 19.59 7.36 0.23
C ILE A 30 20.97 7.58 -0.42
N ASP A 31 21.68 8.64 -0.03
CA ASP A 31 22.96 9.03 -0.64
C ASP A 31 24.06 7.99 -0.38
N GLY A 32 24.11 7.39 0.82
CA GLY A 32 25.13 6.40 1.18
C GLY A 32 25.12 5.12 0.33
N PRO A 33 24.00 4.39 0.24
CA PRO A 33 23.88 3.20 -0.60
C PRO A 33 24.08 3.48 -2.09
N LEU A 34 23.60 4.62 -2.58
CA LEU A 34 23.78 5.03 -3.97
C LEU A 34 25.24 5.31 -4.31
N GLN A 35 25.95 6.04 -3.44
CA GLN A 35 27.37 6.33 -3.63
C GLN A 35 28.20 5.03 -3.58
N ALA A 36 27.93 4.15 -2.62
CA ALA A 36 28.62 2.86 -2.52
C ALA A 36 28.34 1.95 -3.74
N GLY A 37 27.13 2.00 -4.29
CA GLY A 37 26.76 1.31 -5.53
C GLY A 37 27.46 1.89 -6.76
N ALA A 38 27.53 3.22 -6.87
CA ALA A 38 28.22 3.91 -7.95
C ALA A 38 29.73 3.61 -7.97
N ASP A 39 30.40 3.64 -6.82
CA ASP A 39 31.83 3.31 -6.70
C ASP A 39 32.13 1.86 -7.09
N ARG A 40 31.20 0.93 -6.81
CA ARG A 40 31.32 -0.47 -7.22
C ARG A 40 31.12 -0.64 -8.73
N ALA A 41 30.10 0.01 -9.30
CA ALA A 41 29.87 0.00 -10.74
C ALA A 41 31.08 0.60 -11.49
N GLY A 42 31.63 1.72 -11.01
CA GLY A 42 32.81 2.36 -11.59
C GLY A 42 34.02 1.43 -11.65
N ARG A 43 34.35 0.75 -10.55
CA ARG A 43 35.45 -0.25 -10.51
C ARG A 43 35.22 -1.45 -11.43
N GLY A 44 33.97 -1.90 -11.56
CA GLY A 44 33.61 -2.97 -12.49
C GLY A 44 33.85 -2.58 -13.94
N ILE A 45 33.45 -1.36 -14.32
CA ILE A 45 33.67 -0.80 -15.66
C ILE A 45 35.17 -0.60 -15.93
N GLU A 46 35.91 -0.03 -14.98
CA GLU A 46 37.36 0.17 -15.10
C GLU A 46 38.09 -1.17 -15.33
N THR A 47 37.74 -2.19 -14.54
CA THR A 47 38.32 -3.54 -14.68
C THR A 47 38.00 -4.15 -16.04
N ALA A 48 36.76 -3.99 -16.53
CA ALA A 48 36.35 -4.47 -17.84
C ALA A 48 37.08 -3.76 -18.98
N LEU A 49 37.26 -2.44 -18.88
CA LEU A 49 37.98 -1.64 -19.88
C LEU A 49 39.48 -1.94 -19.88
N LEU A 50 40.13 -2.02 -18.72
CA LEU A 50 41.55 -2.40 -18.61
C LEU A 50 41.79 -3.80 -19.18
N ARG A 51 40.87 -4.74 -18.94
CA ARG A 51 40.94 -6.07 -19.53
C ARG A 51 40.73 -6.02 -21.04
N ALA A 52 39.73 -5.31 -21.53
CA ALA A 52 39.45 -5.18 -22.97
C ALA A 52 40.63 -4.57 -23.74
N VAL A 53 41.29 -3.56 -23.17
CA VAL A 53 42.49 -2.95 -23.75
C VAL A 53 43.67 -3.92 -23.75
N ARG A 54 43.83 -4.71 -22.68
CA ARG A 54 44.94 -5.68 -22.56
C ARG A 54 44.71 -6.96 -23.40
N THR A 55 43.48 -7.43 -23.53
CA THR A 55 43.15 -8.69 -24.22
C THR A 55 42.71 -8.49 -25.67
N GLY A 56 42.34 -7.25 -26.06
CA GLY A 56 41.88 -6.90 -27.40
C GLY A 56 40.55 -7.57 -27.81
N LYS A 57 39.85 -8.24 -26.89
CA LYS A 57 38.62 -8.99 -27.16
C LYS A 57 37.57 -8.63 -26.12
N LEU A 58 36.56 -7.85 -26.52
CA LEU A 58 35.29 -7.77 -25.79
C LEU A 58 34.47 -9.01 -26.13
N GLY A 59 34.57 -10.06 -25.31
CA GLY A 59 33.74 -11.25 -25.46
C GLY A 59 32.34 -10.99 -24.92
N PHE A 60 31.29 -11.22 -25.72
CA PHE A 60 29.89 -11.18 -25.28
C PHE A 60 29.64 -12.08 -24.04
N GLU A 61 30.39 -13.18 -23.96
CA GLU A 61 30.37 -14.10 -22.84
C GLU A 61 30.92 -13.48 -21.54
N ASP A 62 31.90 -12.57 -21.60
CA ASP A 62 32.43 -11.87 -20.43
C ASP A 62 31.46 -10.80 -19.94
N LEU A 63 30.81 -10.08 -20.86
CA LEU A 63 29.72 -9.15 -20.52
C LEU A 63 28.56 -9.87 -19.84
N LYS A 64 28.18 -11.05 -20.34
CA LYS A 64 27.14 -11.88 -19.73
C LYS A 64 27.53 -12.36 -18.33
N ARG A 65 28.78 -12.78 -18.15
CA ARG A 65 29.31 -13.19 -16.83
C ARG A 65 29.30 -12.02 -15.84
N MET A 66 29.77 -10.85 -16.26
CA MET A 66 29.80 -9.66 -15.43
C MET A 66 28.40 -9.17 -15.08
N ALA A 67 27.46 -9.14 -16.04
CA ALA A 67 26.07 -8.78 -15.80
C ALA A 67 25.41 -9.72 -14.79
N ASN A 68 25.63 -11.03 -14.91
CA ASN A 68 25.11 -12.00 -13.95
C ASN A 68 25.74 -11.84 -12.55
N GLN A 69 27.03 -11.52 -12.46
CA GLN A 69 27.69 -11.24 -11.18
C GLN A 69 27.13 -9.97 -10.53
N MET A 70 26.96 -8.88 -11.29
CA MET A 70 26.35 -7.65 -10.78
C MET A 70 24.90 -7.87 -10.33
N LEU A 71 24.11 -8.63 -11.09
CA LEU A 71 22.73 -8.98 -10.71
C LEU A 71 22.69 -9.84 -9.43
N ALA A 72 23.58 -10.82 -9.30
CA ALA A 72 23.68 -11.65 -8.11
C ALA A 72 24.11 -10.84 -6.86
N GLU A 73 25.03 -9.89 -7.04
CA GLU A 73 25.49 -9.00 -5.97
C GLU A 73 24.39 -7.99 -5.57
N ILE A 74 23.67 -7.41 -6.53
CA ILE A 74 22.53 -6.52 -6.25
C ILE A 74 21.41 -7.30 -5.55
N ALA A 75 21.12 -8.53 -5.96
CA ALA A 75 20.15 -9.38 -5.29
C ALA A 75 20.59 -9.70 -3.85
N ALA A 76 21.88 -9.99 -3.64
CA ALA A 76 22.43 -10.22 -2.32
C ALA A 76 22.38 -8.97 -1.42
N ASP A 77 22.68 -7.79 -1.97
CA ASP A 77 22.60 -6.50 -1.26
C ASP A 77 21.14 -6.07 -1.02
N ALA A 78 20.21 -6.36 -1.92
CA ALA A 78 18.78 -6.10 -1.71
C ALA A 78 18.21 -7.01 -0.61
N VAL A 79 18.62 -8.29 -0.57
CA VAL A 79 18.24 -9.22 0.49
C VAL A 79 18.91 -8.82 1.81
N ARG A 80 20.18 -8.43 1.80
CA ARG A 80 20.93 -8.07 3.02
C ARG A 80 20.60 -6.68 3.54
N GLY A 81 20.30 -5.72 2.66
CA GLY A 81 19.78 -4.39 2.99
C GLY A 81 18.31 -4.43 3.39
N GLY A 82 17.50 -5.28 2.76
CA GLY A 82 16.12 -5.55 3.17
C GLY A 82 16.04 -6.28 4.51
N LEU A 83 16.86 -7.32 4.72
CA LEU A 83 16.98 -8.00 6.02
C LEU A 83 17.66 -7.11 7.06
N GLY A 84 18.62 -6.26 6.68
CA GLY A 84 19.27 -5.30 7.57
C GLY A 84 18.33 -4.18 8.02
N ALA A 85 17.43 -3.71 7.15
CA ALA A 85 16.38 -2.76 7.50
C ALA A 85 15.24 -3.38 8.34
N ILE A 86 15.04 -4.71 8.22
CA ILE A 86 14.01 -5.46 8.98
C ILE A 86 14.55 -5.98 10.33
N PHE A 87 15.82 -6.37 10.41
CA PHE A 87 16.44 -7.00 11.58
C PHE A 87 17.52 -6.15 12.27
N GLY A 88 17.98 -5.05 11.66
CA GLY A 88 19.03 -4.17 12.18
C GLY A 88 18.47 -2.88 12.77
N SER A 89 18.54 -2.79 14.09
CA SER A 89 18.38 -1.58 14.92
C SER A 89 16.98 -0.96 14.98
N GLY A 90 16.38 -1.07 16.18
CA GLY A 90 15.15 -0.39 16.53
C GLY A 90 15.27 1.12 16.33
N GLY A 91 14.26 1.71 15.70
CA GLY A 91 14.16 3.16 15.56
C GLY A 91 13.33 3.57 14.35
N LEU A 92 13.71 3.14 13.14
CA LEU A 92 13.15 3.74 11.91
C LEU A 92 12.84 2.75 10.78
N GLY A 93 13.33 1.50 10.85
CA GLY A 93 12.98 0.44 9.89
C GLY A 93 11.51 -0.01 9.91
N GLY A 94 10.82 0.20 11.03
CA GLY A 94 9.38 -0.09 11.17
C GLY A 94 8.46 0.94 10.50
N LEU A 95 8.94 2.18 10.29
CA LEU A 95 8.14 3.26 9.70
C LEU A 95 8.33 3.36 8.18
N ILE A 96 9.53 3.10 7.65
CA ILE A 96 9.78 3.09 6.20
C ILE A 96 9.28 1.80 5.55
N GLY A 97 9.39 0.66 6.25
CA GLY A 97 8.69 -0.57 5.89
C GLY A 97 7.16 -0.45 6.00
N GLY A 98 6.67 0.52 6.80
CA GLY A 98 5.26 0.87 6.90
C GLY A 98 4.76 1.74 5.73
N LEU A 99 5.56 2.70 5.26
CA LEU A 99 5.11 3.63 4.22
C LEU A 99 5.22 3.05 2.79
N PHE A 100 6.20 2.20 2.53
CA PHE A 100 6.42 1.57 1.21
C PHE A 100 6.09 0.08 1.15
N GLY A 101 5.75 -0.54 2.28
CA GLY A 101 5.67 -2.00 2.37
C GLY A 101 4.68 -2.54 3.39
N LEU A 102 3.68 -1.75 3.83
CA LEU A 102 2.54 -2.35 4.52
C LEU A 102 2.01 -3.45 3.61
N PRO A 103 2.00 -4.71 4.06
CA PRO A 103 1.54 -5.80 3.21
C PRO A 103 0.08 -5.49 2.87
N GLY A 104 -0.15 -5.12 1.62
CA GLY A 104 -1.47 -4.76 1.14
C GLY A 104 -2.41 -5.91 1.45
N ARG A 105 -3.39 -5.66 2.33
CA ARG A 105 -4.47 -6.60 2.67
C ARG A 105 -5.70 -6.32 1.82
N ALA A 106 -5.52 -5.68 0.67
CA ALA A 106 -6.56 -5.48 -0.34
C ALA A 106 -7.14 -6.81 -0.86
N THR A 107 -6.40 -7.91 -0.75
CA THR A 107 -6.83 -9.27 -1.11
C THR A 107 -7.22 -10.14 0.09
N GLY A 108 -7.22 -9.57 1.29
CA GLY A 108 -7.53 -10.28 2.54
C GLY A 108 -6.33 -11.04 3.12
N GLY A 109 -6.55 -11.69 4.27
CA GLY A 109 -5.55 -12.53 4.92
C GLY A 109 -5.40 -12.31 6.44
N PRO A 110 -4.61 -13.16 7.13
CA PRO A 110 -4.47 -13.11 8.57
C PRO A 110 -3.77 -11.82 9.03
N VAL A 111 -4.27 -11.29 10.14
CA VAL A 111 -3.78 -10.09 10.81
C VAL A 111 -3.39 -10.40 12.26
N ALA A 112 -2.31 -9.77 12.69
CA ALA A 112 -1.78 -9.88 14.04
C ALA A 112 -2.08 -8.60 14.84
N PRO A 113 -2.30 -8.70 16.16
CA PRO A 113 -2.59 -7.55 17.00
C PRO A 113 -1.42 -6.56 17.02
N GLY A 114 -1.74 -5.26 17.09
CA GLY A 114 -0.78 -4.16 17.19
C GLY A 114 -0.03 -3.85 15.90
N ARG A 115 -0.28 -4.58 14.82
CA ARG A 115 0.40 -4.37 13.53
C ARG A 115 -0.51 -3.57 12.59
N PRO A 116 -0.08 -2.41 12.07
CA PRO A 116 -0.83 -1.72 11.05
C PRO A 116 -0.83 -2.51 9.74
N TYR A 117 -1.93 -2.42 9.00
CA TYR A 117 -2.16 -2.98 7.67
C TYR A 117 -2.85 -1.94 6.81
N VAL A 118 -2.60 -1.94 5.49
CA VAL A 118 -3.40 -1.15 4.54
C VAL A 118 -4.50 -2.04 3.98
N VAL A 119 -5.75 -1.61 4.15
CA VAL A 119 -6.96 -2.28 3.66
C VAL A 119 -7.73 -1.25 2.83
N GLY A 120 -8.31 -1.65 1.68
CA GLY A 120 -9.18 -0.76 0.92
C GLY A 120 -8.98 -0.83 -0.59
N GLU A 121 -10.09 -0.94 -1.29
CA GLU A 121 -10.20 -0.93 -2.77
C GLU A 121 -10.59 0.48 -3.28
N ARG A 122 -10.98 1.40 -2.39
CA ARG A 122 -11.34 2.81 -2.68
C ARG A 122 -10.30 3.82 -2.18
N GLY A 123 -9.11 3.37 -1.85
CA GLY A 123 -8.04 4.17 -1.26
C GLY A 123 -7.36 3.44 -0.12
N PRO A 124 -6.13 3.84 0.26
CA PRO A 124 -5.38 3.20 1.33
C PRO A 124 -5.96 3.59 2.70
N GLU A 125 -6.79 2.73 3.30
CA GLU A 125 -7.21 2.88 4.69
C GLU A 125 -6.27 2.08 5.61
N LEU A 126 -5.92 2.66 6.76
CA LEU A 126 -5.06 2.00 7.76
C LEU A 126 -5.91 1.20 8.75
N PHE A 127 -5.62 -0.08 8.89
CA PHE A 127 -6.25 -0.98 9.84
C PHE A 127 -5.23 -1.50 10.86
N VAL A 128 -5.46 -1.25 12.15
CA VAL A 128 -4.61 -1.73 13.26
C VAL A 128 -5.46 -2.64 14.17
N PRO A 129 -5.33 -3.97 14.09
CA PRO A 129 -6.12 -4.88 14.91
C PRO A 129 -5.64 -4.85 16.36
N THR A 130 -6.57 -4.94 17.31
CA THR A 130 -6.26 -5.12 18.75
C THR A 130 -6.19 -6.60 19.16
N ALA A 131 -6.69 -7.50 18.31
CA ALA A 131 -6.68 -8.95 18.49
C ALA A 131 -6.29 -9.66 17.19
N SER A 132 -5.83 -10.91 17.31
CA SER A 132 -5.55 -11.77 16.15
C SER A 132 -6.83 -12.05 15.37
N GLY A 133 -6.76 -11.98 14.04
CA GLY A 133 -7.94 -12.18 13.19
C GLY A 133 -7.59 -12.37 11.72
N ARG A 134 -8.60 -12.25 10.86
CA ARG A 134 -8.44 -12.31 9.40
C ARG A 134 -9.24 -11.19 8.75
N VAL A 135 -8.64 -10.53 7.76
CA VAL A 135 -9.35 -9.62 6.86
C VAL A 135 -9.99 -10.47 5.78
N GLU A 136 -11.33 -10.49 5.75
CA GLU A 136 -12.10 -11.06 4.66
C GLU A 136 -12.29 -9.99 3.58
N VAL A 137 -12.12 -10.36 2.32
CA VAL A 137 -12.52 -9.52 1.19
C VAL A 137 -13.75 -10.17 0.57
N PRO A 138 -14.83 -9.41 0.30
CA PRO A 138 -15.98 -9.94 -0.42
C PRO A 138 -15.50 -10.44 -1.78
N MET A 139 -15.60 -11.75 -2.05
CA MET A 139 -15.32 -12.29 -3.38
C MET A 139 -16.21 -11.56 -4.41
N PRO A 140 -15.64 -10.98 -5.47
CA PRO A 140 -16.43 -10.42 -6.56
C PRO A 140 -17.14 -11.58 -7.25
N GLY A 141 -18.42 -11.76 -6.94
CA GLY A 141 -19.21 -12.93 -7.34
C GLY A 141 -20.04 -13.55 -6.21
N GLY A 142 -19.81 -13.15 -4.95
CA GLY A 142 -20.72 -13.46 -3.85
C GLY A 142 -21.96 -12.58 -3.94
N GLY A 143 -22.94 -12.96 -4.76
CA GLY A 143 -24.21 -12.24 -4.88
C GLY A 143 -24.80 -11.96 -3.51
N ARG A 144 -24.92 -10.67 -3.16
CA ARG A 144 -25.63 -10.27 -1.94
C ARG A 144 -27.11 -10.64 -2.15
N ASP A 145 -27.59 -11.70 -1.50
CA ASP A 145 -29.02 -12.01 -1.45
C ASP A 145 -29.71 -10.96 -0.58
N VAL A 146 -30.09 -9.83 -1.19
CA VAL A 146 -30.79 -8.75 -0.51
C VAL A 146 -32.29 -9.05 -0.56
N ARG A 147 -32.79 -9.73 0.47
CA ARG A 147 -34.23 -9.98 0.65
C ARG A 147 -34.92 -8.75 1.25
N VAL A 148 -35.59 -7.95 0.43
CA VAL A 148 -36.41 -6.82 0.90
C VAL A 148 -37.87 -7.28 1.05
N ALA A 149 -38.39 -7.28 2.28
CA ALA A 149 -39.80 -7.51 2.56
C ALA A 149 -40.50 -6.16 2.80
N ILE A 150 -41.45 -5.80 1.92
CA ILE A 150 -42.22 -4.55 2.04
C ILE A 150 -43.66 -4.90 2.39
N THR A 151 -44.08 -4.57 3.61
CA THR A 151 -45.48 -4.72 4.06
C THR A 151 -46.19 -3.38 3.91
N ILE A 152 -47.19 -3.34 3.03
CA ILE A 152 -47.98 -2.13 2.76
C ILE A 152 -49.28 -2.22 3.56
N HIS A 153 -49.44 -1.36 4.56
CA HIS A 153 -50.68 -1.24 5.33
C HIS A 153 -51.62 -0.26 4.62
N ALA A 154 -52.82 -0.71 4.26
CA ALA A 154 -53.84 0.14 3.66
C ALA A 154 -55.07 0.24 4.60
N PRO A 155 -55.63 1.43 4.83
CA PRO A 155 -56.92 1.58 5.49
C PRO A 155 -58.03 1.04 4.59
N GLY A 156 -58.90 0.21 5.14
CA GLY A 156 -59.81 -0.67 4.39
C GLY A 156 -60.85 0.06 3.52
N GLY A 157 -60.98 -0.40 2.27
CA GLY A 157 -62.05 -0.04 1.34
C GLY A 157 -61.90 -0.81 0.03
N GLY A 158 -62.97 -1.45 -0.46
CA GLY A 158 -62.92 -2.49 -1.51
C GLY A 158 -62.28 -2.10 -2.85
N GLU A 159 -62.33 -0.82 -3.24
CA GLU A 159 -61.66 -0.31 -4.44
C GLU A 159 -60.15 -0.06 -4.23
N ALA A 160 -59.76 0.32 -3.01
CA ALA A 160 -58.36 0.52 -2.65
C ALA A 160 -57.57 -0.78 -2.78
N ALA A 161 -58.18 -1.94 -2.54
CA ALA A 161 -57.53 -3.25 -2.68
C ALA A 161 -57.13 -3.57 -4.14
N GLY A 162 -57.91 -3.13 -5.13
CA GLY A 162 -57.58 -3.30 -6.55
C GLY A 162 -56.41 -2.42 -6.99
N ALA A 163 -56.49 -1.12 -6.64
CA ALA A 163 -55.43 -0.15 -6.89
C ALA A 163 -54.13 -0.53 -6.15
N LEU A 164 -54.22 -1.10 -4.94
CA LEU A 164 -53.05 -1.54 -4.18
C LEU A 164 -52.30 -2.67 -4.88
N ARG A 165 -53.01 -3.67 -5.43
CA ARG A 165 -52.38 -4.77 -6.18
C ARG A 165 -51.65 -4.28 -7.44
N GLN A 166 -52.15 -3.21 -8.05
CA GLN A 166 -51.51 -2.62 -9.23
C GLN A 166 -50.29 -1.78 -8.81
N SER A 167 -50.40 -0.99 -7.73
CA SER A 167 -49.29 -0.21 -7.17
C SER A 167 -48.16 -1.09 -6.63
N SER A 168 -48.47 -2.20 -5.96
CA SER A 168 -47.46 -3.10 -5.39
C SER A 168 -46.62 -3.76 -6.49
N ARG A 169 -47.24 -4.11 -7.63
CA ARG A 169 -46.52 -4.61 -8.81
C ARG A 169 -45.64 -3.54 -9.44
N GLN A 170 -46.10 -2.29 -9.48
CA GLN A 170 -45.31 -1.16 -9.99
C GLN A 170 -44.10 -0.88 -9.09
N VAL A 171 -44.31 -0.83 -7.77
CA VAL A 171 -43.23 -0.65 -6.79
C VAL A 171 -42.23 -1.80 -6.85
N ALA A 172 -42.70 -3.04 -6.93
CA ALA A 172 -41.81 -4.21 -7.04
C ALA A 172 -40.94 -4.16 -8.31
N ARG A 173 -41.50 -3.72 -9.45
CA ARG A 173 -40.72 -3.55 -10.69
C ARG A 173 -39.71 -2.41 -10.61
N ALA A 174 -40.11 -1.27 -10.04
CA ALA A 174 -39.23 -0.11 -9.86
C ALA A 174 -38.06 -0.44 -8.92
N VAL A 175 -38.33 -1.11 -7.80
CA VAL A 175 -37.31 -1.56 -6.84
C VAL A 175 -36.38 -2.59 -7.48
N LYS A 176 -36.93 -3.58 -8.22
CA LYS A 176 -36.10 -4.55 -8.94
C LYS A 176 -35.17 -3.90 -9.95
N ALA A 177 -35.66 -2.93 -10.73
CA ALA A 177 -34.87 -2.20 -11.73
C ALA A 177 -33.78 -1.32 -11.08
N ALA A 178 -34.10 -0.65 -9.97
CA ALA A 178 -33.14 0.14 -9.22
C ALA A 178 -32.04 -0.72 -8.61
N LEU A 179 -32.37 -1.90 -8.08
CA LEU A 179 -31.39 -2.83 -7.52
C LEU A 179 -30.52 -3.49 -8.59
N SER A 180 -31.03 -3.71 -9.81
CA SER A 180 -30.26 -4.27 -10.92
C SER A 180 -29.44 -3.25 -11.72
N GLY A 181 -29.65 -1.95 -11.47
CA GLY A 181 -28.95 -0.86 -12.17
C GLY A 181 -27.84 -0.20 -11.35
N VAL A 182 -27.60 -0.67 -10.13
CA VAL A 182 -26.51 -0.24 -9.25
C VAL A 182 -25.41 -1.30 -9.33
N ASP A 183 -24.72 -1.32 -10.47
CA ASP A 183 -23.45 -2.05 -10.68
C ASP A 183 -22.38 -1.04 -11.12
#